data_AF-S9WPM0-F1
#
_entry.id   AF-S9WPM0-F1
#
_cell.length_a   1.000
_cell.length_b   1.000
_cell.length_c   1.000
_cell.angle_alpha   90.00
_cell.angle_beta   90.00
_cell.angle_gamma   90.00
#
_symmetry.space_group_name_H-M   'P 1'
#
loop_
_entity.id
_entity.type
_entity.pdbx_description
1 polymer ?
#
loop_
_entity_poly.entity_id
_entity_poly.type
_entity_poly.pdbx_seq_one_letter_code
_entity_poly.pdbx_strand_id
1 'polypeptide(L)'
;MRQCAFSNMRRAVSAVSETHSKVFISKRKYVNALFRIPPEQMIPTHSPSGEEIDGELFVKQVRGMFDMLKTTQLVEQVHEMKCCPYYACLFTNEIMFQHHSLIMPMPKYGRENRSAEMSETIRYMRGLGTTADFNHVLQDVPGGRADGNDFVSTTHGIYMGYGTSRTNSLCKEALLGDHADDTEKQKIQAIGVFPIKMDEDSPPLAVTMSFAGQRTLIVHDTVHGKKAVDQAVKAIGKVNWQVIKIEPGCHILSHLCGVNYVYDVVVDEDFPESMERLGECGLNPFPIPWSEPRKLGISMREVCLIARFARGGISGGGYWDSAFHKSTGTYNYNSKKSASNKKLYASGYRVKGDTGAPFFAQMTAGELEDLVIQPPPRYRPPMHRKGGIVPKDE
;
A
#
# COMPACT_ATOMS: atom_id res chain seq x y z
N MET A 1 47.08 -67.57 -16.02
CA MET A 1 47.47 -67.86 -14.63
C MET A 1 47.64 -66.53 -13.89
N ARG A 2 46.88 -66.35 -12.79
CA ARG A 2 47.00 -65.37 -11.66
C ARG A 2 46.71 -63.89 -12.02
N GLN A 3 45.60 -63.20 -11.64
CA GLN A 3 44.94 -62.91 -10.31
C GLN A 3 45.94 -62.33 -9.28
N CYS A 4 45.73 -61.25 -8.49
CA CYS A 4 44.58 -60.45 -7.99
C CYS A 4 45.13 -59.09 -7.45
N ALA A 5 44.44 -57.93 -7.58
CA ALA A 5 43.59 -57.19 -6.59
C ALA A 5 44.31 -56.79 -5.27
N PHE A 6 44.43 -55.53 -4.80
CA PHE A 6 43.45 -54.57 -4.21
C PHE A 6 44.27 -53.28 -3.83
N SER A 7 43.82 -52.02 -3.87
CA SER A 7 42.83 -51.40 -2.97
C SER A 7 42.62 -49.88 -3.25
N ASN A 8 41.35 -49.47 -3.29
CA ASN A 8 40.69 -48.25 -2.76
C ASN A 8 41.24 -46.82 -2.93
N MET A 9 40.57 -46.05 -3.81
CA MET A 9 39.66 -44.92 -3.50
C MET A 9 39.88 -44.14 -2.18
N ARG A 10 40.23 -42.83 -2.28
CA ARG A 10 39.58 -41.69 -1.56
C ARG A 10 40.16 -40.31 -1.95
N ARG A 11 39.28 -39.48 -2.52
CA ARG A 11 39.12 -38.00 -2.43
C ARG A 11 40.36 -37.09 -2.24
N ALA A 12 40.53 -36.15 -3.17
CA ALA A 12 40.27 -34.73 -2.92
C ALA A 12 40.37 -33.92 -4.24
N VAL A 13 39.25 -33.35 -4.67
CA VAL A 13 39.19 -32.27 -5.66
C VAL A 13 38.72 -31.03 -4.87
N SER A 14 39.53 -29.98 -4.84
CA SER A 14 39.11 -28.62 -4.44
C SER A 14 39.66 -27.67 -5.51
N ALA A 15 38.86 -27.16 -6.44
CA ALA A 15 37.97 -26.01 -6.26
C ALA A 15 38.76 -24.73 -5.92
N VAL A 16 39.26 -24.06 -6.96
CA VAL A 16 39.59 -22.63 -6.88
C VAL A 16 38.45 -21.89 -7.57
N SER A 17 37.69 -21.21 -6.72
CA SER A 17 36.49 -20.45 -7.01
C SER A 17 36.87 -19.06 -7.53
N GLU A 18 36.65 -18.80 -8.82
CA GLU A 18 36.57 -17.42 -9.34
C GLU A 18 35.19 -16.85 -8.97
N THR A 19 35.11 -16.24 -7.80
CA THR A 19 33.98 -15.41 -7.38
C THR A 19 33.97 -14.12 -8.19
N HIS A 20 33.30 -14.13 -9.34
CA HIS A 20 32.77 -12.89 -9.91
C HIS A 20 31.75 -12.33 -8.92
N SER A 21 32.17 -11.36 -8.11
CA SER A 21 31.28 -10.49 -7.35
C SER A 21 30.43 -9.71 -8.35
N LYS A 22 29.24 -10.24 -8.65
CA LYS A 22 28.19 -9.47 -9.33
C LYS A 22 27.88 -8.29 -8.40
N VAL A 23 28.38 -7.11 -8.76
CA VAL A 23 27.89 -5.86 -8.19
C VAL A 23 26.38 -5.87 -8.40
N PHE A 24 25.63 -6.00 -7.31
CA PHE A 24 24.18 -6.01 -7.33
C PHE A 24 23.73 -4.59 -7.69
N ILE A 25 23.60 -4.30 -8.97
CA ILE A 25 22.99 -3.07 -9.44
C ILE A 25 21.49 -3.21 -9.17
N SER A 26 21.06 -2.76 -7.99
CA SER A 26 19.64 -2.64 -7.66
C SER A 26 18.98 -1.80 -8.75
N LYS A 27 18.15 -2.43 -9.60
CA LYS A 27 17.24 -1.69 -10.45
C LYS A 27 16.28 -1.00 -9.51
N ARG A 28 16.41 0.33 -9.38
CA ARG A 28 15.51 1.16 -8.58
C ARG A 28 14.08 0.89 -9.01
N LYS A 29 13.40 0.14 -8.16
CA LYS A 29 11.97 -0.11 -8.23
C LYS A 29 11.30 0.84 -7.25
N TYR A 30 10.33 1.59 -7.75
CA TYR A 30 9.93 2.86 -7.15
C TYR A 30 8.97 2.69 -5.99
N VAL A 31 8.18 1.61 -5.95
CA VAL A 31 7.23 1.35 -4.87
C VAL A 31 7.65 0.07 -4.15
N ASN A 32 7.79 0.15 -2.83
CA ASN A 32 8.36 -0.89 -1.99
C ASN A 32 7.43 -1.14 -0.80
N ALA A 33 7.19 -2.40 -0.45
CA ALA A 33 6.64 -2.75 0.86
C ALA A 33 7.79 -3.04 1.83
N LEU A 34 7.69 -2.49 3.03
CA LEU A 34 8.61 -2.72 4.14
C LEU A 34 7.80 -3.34 5.28
N PHE A 35 8.29 -4.41 5.88
CA PHE A 35 7.60 -5.09 6.97
C PHE A 35 8.58 -5.68 7.98
N ARG A 36 8.09 -6.01 9.17
CA ARG A 36 8.82 -6.75 10.21
C ARG A 36 7.94 -7.88 10.70
N ILE A 37 8.56 -9.01 10.99
CA ILE A 37 7.89 -10.12 11.65
C ILE A 37 8.41 -10.20 13.08
N PRO A 38 7.54 -10.16 14.09
CA PRO A 38 7.95 -10.33 15.48
C PRO A 38 8.43 -11.76 15.72
N PRO A 39 9.26 -12.02 16.75
CA PRO A 39 9.57 -13.37 17.17
C PRO A 39 8.27 -14.08 17.54
N GLU A 40 8.16 -15.36 17.21
CA GLU A 40 6.94 -16.15 17.44
C GLU A 40 6.51 -16.13 18.92
N GLN A 41 7.47 -16.15 19.85
CA GLN A 41 7.21 -16.12 21.29
C GLN A 41 6.57 -14.81 21.77
N MET A 42 6.61 -13.75 20.94
CA MET A 42 6.00 -12.47 21.24
C MET A 42 4.58 -12.33 20.67
N ILE A 43 4.11 -13.30 19.88
CA ILE A 43 2.75 -13.29 19.35
C ILE A 43 1.80 -13.70 20.49
N PRO A 44 0.71 -12.95 20.74
CA PRO A 44 -0.28 -13.34 21.74
C PRO A 44 -0.87 -14.72 21.40
N THR A 45 -0.99 -15.58 22.40
CA THR A 45 -1.56 -16.93 22.23
C THR A 45 -3.08 -16.95 22.21
N HIS A 46 -3.72 -15.87 22.67
CA HIS A 46 -5.17 -15.73 22.73
C HIS A 46 -5.59 -14.35 22.23
N SER A 47 -6.69 -14.32 21.49
CA SER A 47 -7.34 -13.08 21.07
C SER A 47 -8.05 -12.38 22.23
N PRO A 48 -8.46 -11.11 22.07
CA PRO A 48 -9.30 -10.43 23.05
C PRO A 48 -10.63 -11.14 23.35
N SER A 49 -11.13 -11.97 22.43
CA SER A 49 -12.32 -12.81 22.61
C SER A 49 -12.04 -14.16 23.28
N GLY A 50 -10.76 -14.51 23.50
CA GLY A 50 -10.34 -15.77 24.11
C GLY A 50 -10.11 -16.92 23.14
N GLU A 51 -10.23 -16.69 21.82
CA GLU A 51 -9.87 -17.68 20.80
C GLU A 51 -8.36 -17.90 20.77
N GLU A 52 -7.95 -19.17 20.64
CA GLU A 52 -6.54 -19.56 20.49
C GLU A 52 -5.99 -19.09 19.15
N ILE A 53 -4.74 -18.61 19.19
CA ILE A 53 -3.99 -18.12 18.04
C ILE A 53 -2.83 -19.07 17.79
N ASP A 54 -2.78 -19.59 16.57
CA ASP A 54 -1.66 -20.39 16.10
C ASP A 54 -0.54 -19.44 15.62
N GLY A 55 0.53 -19.33 16.40
CA GLY A 55 1.66 -18.45 16.11
C GLY A 55 2.40 -18.82 14.82
N GLU A 56 2.51 -20.11 14.48
CA GLU A 56 3.14 -20.56 13.25
C GLU A 56 2.29 -20.18 12.03
N LEU A 57 0.98 -20.42 12.11
CA LEU A 57 0.03 -20.05 11.08
C LEU A 57 -0.06 -18.54 10.91
N PHE A 58 -0.03 -17.77 12.01
CA PHE A 58 0.03 -16.31 11.99
C PHE A 58 1.22 -15.81 11.17
N VAL A 59 2.43 -16.28 11.48
CA VAL A 59 3.65 -15.88 10.74
C VAL A 59 3.54 -16.29 9.27
N LYS A 60 3.02 -17.48 8.99
CA LYS A 60 2.81 -17.97 7.63
C LYS A 60 1.85 -17.09 6.84
N GLN A 61 0.73 -16.67 7.44
CA GLN A 61 -0.26 -15.79 6.79
C GLN A 61 0.30 -14.40 6.54
N VAL A 62 1.00 -13.80 7.52
CA VAL A 62 1.69 -12.52 7.35
C VAL A 62 2.72 -12.59 6.23
N ARG A 63 3.57 -13.63 6.19
CA ARG A 63 4.52 -13.83 5.07
C ARG A 63 3.81 -14.06 3.74
N GLY A 64 2.73 -14.83 3.75
CA GLY A 64 1.91 -15.13 2.57
C GLY A 64 1.35 -13.88 1.91
N MET A 65 0.91 -12.89 2.69
CA MET A 65 0.53 -11.57 2.18
C MET A 65 1.67 -10.89 1.40
N PHE A 66 2.88 -10.90 1.95
CA PHE A 66 4.06 -10.30 1.31
C PHE A 66 4.52 -11.07 0.07
N ASP A 67 4.33 -12.38 0.04
CA ASP A 67 4.55 -13.19 -1.16
C ASP A 67 3.50 -12.90 -2.25
N MET A 68 2.23 -12.73 -1.86
CA MET A 68 1.16 -12.30 -2.77
C MET A 68 1.46 -10.91 -3.35
N LEU A 69 1.90 -9.96 -2.52
CA LEU A 69 2.24 -8.60 -2.94
C LEU A 69 3.28 -8.56 -4.07
N LYS A 70 4.23 -9.51 -4.12
CA LYS A 70 5.22 -9.62 -5.22
C LYS A 70 4.58 -9.92 -6.58
N THR A 71 3.37 -10.45 -6.59
CA THR A 71 2.61 -10.79 -7.81
C THR A 71 1.69 -9.65 -8.26
N THR A 72 1.41 -8.69 -7.38
CA THR A 72 0.54 -7.53 -7.64
C THR A 72 1.31 -6.36 -8.26
N GLN A 73 0.58 -5.36 -8.75
CA GLN A 73 1.08 -4.05 -9.18
C GLN A 73 1.13 -3.02 -8.05
N LEU A 74 0.66 -3.36 -6.83
CA LEU A 74 0.69 -2.47 -5.67
C LEU A 74 2.12 -2.11 -5.27
N VAL A 75 3.03 -3.07 -5.37
CA VAL A 75 4.43 -2.91 -4.98
C VAL A 75 5.34 -3.56 -6.01
N GLU A 76 6.51 -2.97 -6.21
CA GLU A 76 7.49 -3.50 -7.14
C GLU A 76 8.53 -4.39 -6.45
N GLN A 77 8.82 -4.11 -5.16
CA GLN A 77 9.66 -4.92 -4.28
C GLN A 77 9.07 -5.00 -2.87
N VAL A 78 9.49 -6.05 -2.17
CA VAL A 78 9.08 -6.33 -0.80
C VAL A 78 10.34 -6.59 0.01
N HIS A 79 10.47 -5.94 1.15
CA HIS A 79 11.66 -6.01 2.00
C HIS A 79 11.28 -6.32 3.44
N GLU A 80 11.87 -7.40 3.95
CA GLU A 80 11.81 -7.74 5.37
C GLU A 80 12.89 -6.94 6.11
N MET A 81 12.46 -6.08 7.01
CA MET A 81 13.34 -5.33 7.91
C MET A 81 13.74 -6.21 9.09
N LYS A 82 14.83 -5.81 9.76
CA LYS A 82 15.31 -6.51 10.96
C LYS A 82 14.20 -6.60 12.02
N CYS A 83 14.01 -7.80 12.55
CA CYS A 83 13.11 -8.10 13.65
C CYS A 83 13.51 -7.34 14.93
N CYS A 84 12.52 -6.91 15.70
CA CYS A 84 12.69 -6.31 17.03
C CYS A 84 12.11 -7.23 18.10
N PRO A 85 12.63 -7.23 19.33
CA PRO A 85 12.25 -8.17 20.38
C PRO A 85 10.94 -7.77 21.08
N TYR A 86 9.88 -7.46 20.33
CA TYR A 86 8.55 -7.14 20.85
C TYR A 86 7.49 -7.22 19.74
N TYR A 87 6.25 -7.50 20.15
CA TYR A 87 5.12 -7.69 19.23
C TYR A 87 4.82 -6.48 18.35
N ALA A 88 4.83 -5.28 18.92
CA ALA A 88 4.44 -4.04 18.23
C ALA A 88 5.31 -3.68 17.02
N CYS A 89 6.48 -4.31 16.83
CA CYS A 89 7.33 -4.06 15.66
C CYS A 89 6.65 -4.47 14.34
N LEU A 90 5.65 -5.35 14.42
CA LEU A 90 4.80 -5.75 13.30
C LEU A 90 4.10 -4.55 12.65
N PHE A 91 3.68 -3.56 13.44
CA PHE A 91 2.90 -2.41 12.99
C PHE A 91 3.78 -1.34 12.35
N THR A 92 4.34 -1.68 11.19
CA THR A 92 5.32 -0.85 10.49
C THR A 92 4.72 0.41 9.88
N ASN A 93 3.41 0.45 9.59
CA ASN A 93 2.76 1.64 9.05
C ASN A 93 2.44 2.69 10.13
N GLU A 94 2.51 2.37 11.43
CA GLU A 94 2.23 3.32 12.52
C GLU A 94 3.30 4.42 12.67
N ILE A 95 4.55 4.12 12.33
CA ILE A 95 5.71 4.98 12.65
C ILE A 95 5.95 6.09 11.61
N MET A 96 5.37 5.97 10.41
CA MET A 96 5.52 6.97 9.36
C MET A 96 4.43 6.83 8.31
N PHE A 97 4.14 7.93 7.63
CA PHE A 97 3.29 7.96 6.47
C PHE A 97 4.06 8.53 5.28
N GLN A 98 3.78 8.02 4.08
CA GLN A 98 4.36 8.53 2.86
C GLN A 98 3.28 8.87 1.84
N HIS A 99 3.43 10.05 1.23
CA HIS A 99 2.64 10.49 0.08
C HIS A 99 3.57 11.01 -1.01
N HIS A 100 3.61 10.33 -2.15
CA HIS A 100 4.57 10.63 -3.23
C HIS A 100 6.03 10.66 -2.75
N SER A 101 6.73 11.80 -2.86
CA SER A 101 8.09 12.00 -2.37
C SER A 101 8.14 12.51 -0.93
N LEU A 102 7.01 12.79 -0.30
CA LEU A 102 6.93 13.32 1.06
C LEU A 102 6.84 12.17 2.07
N ILE A 103 7.83 12.07 2.96
CA ILE A 103 7.77 11.18 4.13
C ILE A 103 7.49 12.04 5.36
N MET A 104 6.44 11.67 6.10
CA MET A 104 6.07 12.25 7.38
C MET A 104 6.31 11.23 8.50
N PRO A 105 7.40 11.35 9.26
CA PRO A 105 7.61 10.53 10.45
C PRO A 105 6.62 10.90 11.55
N MET A 106 6.01 9.90 12.22
CA MET A 106 4.98 10.14 13.25
C MET A 106 5.60 10.55 14.60
N PRO A 107 4.98 11.48 15.35
CA PRO A 107 5.54 12.01 16.60
C PRO A 107 5.93 10.89 17.58
N LYS A 108 7.05 11.07 18.28
CA LYS A 108 7.56 10.07 19.25
C LYS A 108 6.73 10.01 20.53
N TYR A 109 5.98 11.07 20.84
CA TYR A 109 5.24 11.20 22.09
C TYR A 109 4.15 10.12 22.19
N GLY A 110 4.19 9.34 23.27
CA GLY A 110 3.31 8.17 23.49
C GLY A 110 3.76 6.89 22.77
N ARG A 111 4.90 6.92 22.05
CA ARG A 111 5.53 5.75 21.39
C ARG A 111 7.05 5.74 21.61
N GLU A 112 7.50 6.19 22.77
CA GLU A 112 8.93 6.38 23.08
C GLU A 112 9.71 5.06 23.01
N ASN A 113 9.07 3.96 23.43
CA ASN A 113 9.60 2.59 23.35
C ASN A 113 9.86 2.11 21.91
N ARG A 114 9.20 2.70 20.92
CA ARG A 114 9.31 2.37 19.49
C ARG A 114 10.14 3.38 18.69
N SER A 115 10.71 4.39 19.35
CA SER A 115 11.44 5.49 18.71
C SER A 115 12.65 5.04 17.87
N ALA A 116 13.27 3.92 18.23
CA ALA A 116 14.36 3.31 17.47
C ALA A 116 13.89 2.78 16.10
N GLU A 117 12.67 2.24 16.00
CA GLU A 117 12.13 1.67 14.75
C GLU A 117 12.06 2.70 13.64
N MET A 118 11.63 3.92 13.96
CA MET A 118 11.54 5.00 12.99
C MET A 118 12.91 5.34 12.41
N SER A 119 13.92 5.48 13.28
CA SER A 119 15.29 5.80 12.86
C SER A 119 15.92 4.67 12.04
N GLU A 120 15.69 3.42 12.44
CA GLU A 120 16.16 2.24 11.70
C GLU A 120 15.47 2.10 10.34
N THR A 121 14.16 2.33 10.28
CA THR A 121 13.38 2.28 9.03
C THR A 121 13.86 3.36 8.06
N ILE A 122 14.08 4.59 8.53
CA ILE A 122 14.63 5.67 7.72
C ILE A 122 16.04 5.31 7.21
N ARG A 123 16.89 4.76 8.08
CA ARG A 123 18.24 4.30 7.69
C ARG A 123 18.16 3.20 6.63
N TYR A 124 17.26 2.25 6.80
CA TYR A 124 17.02 1.17 5.86
C TYR A 124 16.56 1.70 4.49
N MET A 125 15.56 2.58 4.49
CA MET A 125 15.05 3.26 3.29
C MET A 125 16.15 4.03 2.55
N ARG A 126 16.99 4.79 3.28
CA ARG A 126 18.15 5.49 2.70
C ARG A 126 19.18 4.52 2.11
N GLY A 127 19.46 3.41 2.80
CA GLY A 127 20.34 2.35 2.31
C GLY A 127 19.85 1.71 1.01
N LEU A 128 18.53 1.63 0.82
CA LEU A 128 17.90 1.17 -0.43
C LEU A 128 17.81 2.25 -1.52
N GLY A 129 18.30 3.47 -1.25
CA GLY A 129 18.35 4.57 -2.23
C GLY A 129 17.14 5.48 -2.23
N THR A 130 16.36 5.52 -1.14
CA THR A 130 15.29 6.51 -0.97
C THR A 130 15.86 7.93 -0.97
N THR A 131 15.30 8.79 -1.82
CA THR A 131 15.63 10.23 -1.92
C THR A 131 14.42 11.12 -1.61
N ALA A 132 13.44 10.57 -0.90
CA ALA A 132 12.23 11.28 -0.49
C ALA A 132 12.53 12.39 0.52
N ASP A 133 11.73 13.45 0.46
CA ASP A 133 11.80 14.61 1.34
C ASP A 133 11.18 14.27 2.68
N PHE A 134 11.96 14.43 3.75
CA PHE A 134 11.49 14.22 5.11
C PHE A 134 10.89 15.53 5.62
N ASN A 135 9.60 15.48 5.97
CA ASN A 135 8.92 16.60 6.58
C ASN A 135 8.76 16.35 8.09
N HIS A 136 9.34 17.26 8.87
CA HIS A 136 9.40 17.17 10.33
C HIS A 136 8.24 17.89 11.03
N VAL A 137 7.29 18.50 10.30
CA VAL A 137 6.15 19.26 10.86
C VAL A 137 5.48 18.53 12.01
N LEU A 138 5.20 17.23 11.88
CA LEU A 138 4.57 16.44 12.94
C LEU A 138 5.50 16.17 14.13
N GLN A 139 6.80 15.97 13.90
CA GLN A 139 7.78 15.77 14.99
C GLN A 139 7.95 17.00 15.86
N ASP A 140 7.78 18.19 15.27
CA ASP A 140 8.05 19.46 15.91
C ASP A 140 6.86 19.96 16.75
N VAL A 141 5.70 19.30 16.69
CA VAL A 141 4.50 19.63 17.48
C VAL A 141 4.67 19.18 18.94
N PRO A 142 4.77 20.11 19.92
CA PRO A 142 4.88 19.73 21.32
C PRO A 142 3.60 19.04 21.79
N GLY A 143 3.73 17.82 22.33
CA GLY A 143 2.57 17.00 22.74
C GLY A 143 1.73 16.46 21.57
N GLY A 144 2.19 16.62 20.33
CA GLY A 144 1.56 16.02 19.15
C GLY A 144 1.56 14.50 19.24
N ARG A 145 0.42 13.87 18.92
CA ARG A 145 0.29 12.42 18.73
C ARG A 145 -0.37 12.21 17.37
N ALA A 146 0.23 11.36 16.54
CA ALA A 146 -0.35 10.95 15.26
C ALA A 146 0.05 9.50 14.94
N ASP A 147 -0.83 8.77 14.27
CA ASP A 147 -0.59 7.41 13.79
C ASP A 147 -0.55 7.37 12.27
N GLY A 148 0.42 6.68 11.67
CA GLY A 148 0.51 6.57 10.21
C GLY A 148 -0.68 5.82 9.57
N ASN A 149 -1.42 5.02 10.36
CA ASN A 149 -2.68 4.41 9.93
C ASN A 149 -3.86 5.37 9.93
N ASP A 150 -3.75 6.57 10.50
CA ASP A 150 -4.78 7.60 10.37
C ASP A 150 -4.64 8.43 9.09
N PHE A 151 -3.69 8.08 8.20
CA PHE A 151 -3.49 8.78 6.94
C PHE A 151 -3.80 7.91 5.72
N VAL A 152 -4.55 8.45 4.77
CA VAL A 152 -4.87 7.81 3.48
C VAL A 152 -4.39 8.70 2.35
N SER A 153 -3.45 8.18 1.55
CA SER A 153 -2.93 8.83 0.35
C SER A 153 -3.93 8.65 -0.80
N THR A 154 -4.31 9.76 -1.46
CA THR A 154 -5.15 9.76 -2.66
C THR A 154 -4.51 10.58 -3.77
N THR A 155 -5.06 10.48 -4.97
CA THR A 155 -4.58 11.23 -6.14
C THR A 155 -4.88 12.73 -6.06
N HIS A 156 -5.70 13.14 -5.09
CA HIS A 156 -6.18 14.50 -4.90
C HIS A 156 -5.69 15.14 -3.59
N GLY A 157 -4.87 14.42 -2.81
CA GLY A 157 -4.33 14.85 -1.53
C GLY A 157 -4.34 13.75 -0.48
N ILE A 158 -4.16 14.15 0.78
CA ILE A 158 -4.03 13.25 1.92
C ILE A 158 -5.25 13.41 2.81
N TYR A 159 -5.97 12.33 3.09
CA TYR A 159 -6.94 12.34 4.17
C TYR A 159 -6.25 12.04 5.50
N MET A 160 -6.58 12.80 6.54
CA MET A 160 -6.04 12.63 7.89
C MET A 160 -7.18 12.45 8.90
N GLY A 161 -7.24 11.28 9.52
CA GLY A 161 -8.09 11.01 10.67
C GLY A 161 -7.59 11.73 11.92
N TYR A 162 -8.47 12.35 12.68
CA TYR A 162 -8.12 12.99 13.95
C TYR A 162 -9.28 12.94 14.96
N GLY A 163 -8.96 13.19 16.24
CA GLY A 163 -9.94 13.20 17.33
C GLY A 163 -9.96 11.93 18.16
N THR A 164 -8.94 11.07 17.98
CA THR A 164 -8.76 9.83 18.75
C THR A 164 -7.60 9.97 19.73
N SER A 165 -7.41 8.98 20.60
CA SER A 165 -6.22 8.89 21.46
C SER A 165 -4.91 8.73 20.69
N ARG A 166 -4.98 8.23 19.44
CA ARG A 166 -3.85 7.97 18.55
C ARG A 166 -3.41 9.21 17.76
N THR A 167 -4.38 9.96 17.24
CA THR A 167 -4.14 11.17 16.43
C THR A 167 -4.94 12.36 16.95
N ASN A 168 -4.23 13.34 17.53
CA ASN A 168 -4.80 14.48 18.23
C ASN A 168 -5.00 15.72 17.33
N SER A 169 -5.77 16.69 17.84
CA SER A 169 -6.06 17.94 17.13
C SER A 169 -4.82 18.82 16.92
N LEU A 170 -3.82 18.72 17.78
CA LEU A 170 -2.56 19.48 17.65
C LEU A 170 -1.84 19.14 16.34
N CYS A 171 -1.78 17.85 15.97
CA CYS A 171 -1.20 17.43 14.70
C CYS A 171 -2.01 17.92 13.50
N LYS A 172 -3.34 17.95 13.62
CA LYS A 172 -4.24 18.51 12.60
C LYS A 172 -3.98 20.00 12.41
N GLU A 173 -3.90 20.77 13.48
CA GLU A 173 -3.62 22.22 13.43
C GLU A 173 -2.25 22.52 12.79
N ALA A 174 -1.24 21.73 13.12
CA ALA A 174 0.09 21.84 12.54
C ALA A 174 0.10 21.56 11.03
N LEU A 175 -0.62 20.53 10.57
CA LEU A 175 -0.71 20.18 9.14
C LEU A 175 -1.64 21.10 8.33
N LEU A 176 -2.43 21.95 8.99
CA LEU A 176 -3.20 23.02 8.35
C LEU A 176 -2.49 24.38 8.37
N GLY A 177 -1.37 24.48 9.08
CA GLY A 177 -0.61 25.70 9.26
C GLY A 177 -1.35 26.74 10.11
N ASP A 178 -2.12 26.29 11.11
CA ASP A 178 -2.94 27.17 11.95
C ASP A 178 -2.09 28.11 12.81
N HIS A 179 -0.86 27.70 13.15
CA HIS A 179 0.09 28.44 13.99
C HIS A 179 1.34 28.92 13.24
N ALA A 180 1.37 28.77 11.91
CA ALA A 180 2.50 29.09 11.07
C ALA A 180 2.41 30.51 10.49
N ASP A 181 3.57 31.11 10.17
CA ASP A 181 3.59 32.38 9.42
C ASP A 181 3.04 32.20 8.00
N ASP A 182 2.70 33.29 7.30
CA ASP A 182 2.04 33.20 5.98
C ASP A 182 2.85 32.40 4.95
N THR A 183 4.18 32.47 5.01
CA THR A 183 5.09 31.75 4.10
C THR A 183 5.19 30.26 4.41
N GLU A 184 5.23 29.90 5.69
CA GLU A 184 5.27 28.52 6.18
C GLU A 184 3.91 27.85 6.05
N LYS A 185 2.83 28.59 6.31
CA LYS A 185 1.45 28.16 6.08
C LYS A 185 1.21 27.78 4.63
N GLN A 186 1.71 28.54 3.66
CA GLN A 186 1.63 28.19 2.24
C GLN A 186 2.37 26.88 1.92
N LYS A 187 3.55 26.66 2.52
CA LYS A 187 4.32 25.41 2.35
C LYS A 187 3.59 24.21 2.96
N ILE A 188 2.98 24.39 4.13
CA ILE A 188 2.20 23.36 4.82
C ILE A 188 0.92 23.04 4.04
N GLN A 189 0.19 24.06 3.58
CA GLN A 189 -1.03 23.87 2.79
C GLN A 189 -0.75 23.22 1.42
N ALA A 190 0.45 23.39 0.87
CA ALA A 190 0.88 22.67 -0.34
C ALA A 190 0.96 21.15 -0.15
N ILE A 191 0.97 20.64 1.09
CA ILE A 191 0.88 19.20 1.38
C ILE A 191 -0.50 18.64 1.02
N GLY A 192 -1.55 19.46 1.02
CA GLY A 192 -2.89 19.07 0.59
C GLY A 192 -3.56 18.08 1.55
N VAL A 193 -3.57 18.39 2.85
CA VAL A 193 -4.19 17.56 3.89
C VAL A 193 -5.67 17.95 4.08
N PHE A 194 -6.54 16.94 4.08
CA PHE A 194 -7.97 17.04 4.30
C PHE A 194 -8.34 16.30 5.60
N PRO A 195 -8.68 17.02 6.68
CA PRO A 195 -8.95 16.41 7.97
C PRO A 195 -10.33 15.72 8.00
N ILE A 196 -10.39 14.54 8.61
CA ILE A 196 -11.60 13.75 8.85
C ILE A 196 -11.72 13.54 10.36
N LYS A 197 -12.82 14.04 10.95
CA LYS A 197 -13.07 13.85 12.38
C LYS A 197 -13.55 12.43 12.62
N MET A 198 -12.85 11.72 13.51
CA MET A 198 -13.15 10.36 13.89
C MET A 198 -13.77 10.31 15.29
N ASP A 199 -14.61 9.32 15.52
CA ASP A 199 -15.11 9.01 16.86
C ASP A 199 -13.97 8.40 17.72
N GLU A 200 -13.99 8.59 19.03
CA GLU A 200 -12.89 8.17 19.93
C GLU A 200 -12.60 6.67 19.90
N ASP A 201 -13.63 5.86 19.69
CA ASP A 201 -13.63 4.41 19.60
C ASP A 201 -13.36 3.88 18.17
N SER A 202 -13.25 4.76 17.18
CA SER A 202 -13.05 4.36 15.79
C SER A 202 -11.70 3.65 15.60
N PRO A 203 -11.65 2.56 14.78
CA PRO A 203 -10.41 2.04 14.22
C PRO A 203 -9.69 3.12 13.39
N PRO A 204 -8.38 2.97 13.10
CA PRO A 204 -7.64 3.95 12.30
C PRO A 204 -8.28 4.26 10.93
N LEU A 205 -8.09 5.47 10.41
CA LEU A 205 -8.73 5.89 9.16
C LEU A 205 -8.42 4.94 7.99
N ALA A 206 -7.16 4.52 7.84
CA ALA A 206 -6.74 3.61 6.78
C ALA A 206 -7.24 2.17 6.95
N VAL A 207 -7.73 1.82 8.16
CA VAL A 207 -8.44 0.56 8.41
C VAL A 207 -9.91 0.70 8.04
N THR A 208 -10.53 1.86 8.23
CA THR A 208 -11.95 2.08 7.89
C THR A 208 -12.17 2.41 6.41
N MET A 209 -11.23 3.12 5.77
CA MET A 209 -11.29 3.60 4.40
C MET A 209 -9.93 3.42 3.70
N SER A 210 -9.96 2.90 2.48
CA SER A 210 -8.80 2.77 1.59
C SER A 210 -9.05 3.46 0.25
N PHE A 211 -7.99 3.73 -0.49
CA PHE A 211 -8.06 4.36 -1.81
C PHE A 211 -7.47 3.43 -2.87
N ALA A 212 -8.21 3.26 -3.97
CA ALA A 212 -7.83 2.43 -5.12
C ALA A 212 -8.08 3.16 -6.44
N GLY A 213 -7.39 2.72 -7.48
CA GLY A 213 -7.56 3.23 -8.84
C GLY A 213 -7.30 4.74 -8.93
N GLN A 214 -8.22 5.45 -9.57
CA GLN A 214 -8.10 6.88 -9.83
C GLN A 214 -8.91 7.76 -8.86
N ARG A 215 -10.07 7.26 -8.43
CA ARG A 215 -11.08 8.02 -7.66
C ARG A 215 -11.99 7.09 -6.85
N THR A 216 -11.48 5.92 -6.48
CA THR A 216 -12.28 4.89 -5.82
C THR A 216 -11.92 4.85 -4.33
N LEU A 217 -12.91 5.07 -3.47
CA LEU A 217 -12.81 4.87 -2.03
C LEU A 217 -13.44 3.51 -1.71
N ILE A 218 -12.69 2.68 -1.00
CA ILE A 218 -13.19 1.41 -0.47
C ILE A 218 -13.43 1.63 1.02
N VAL A 219 -14.63 1.34 1.50
CA VAL A 219 -15.09 1.73 2.83
C VAL A 219 -15.79 0.55 3.48
N HIS A 220 -15.50 0.30 4.76
CA HIS A 220 -16.23 -0.72 5.51
C HIS A 220 -17.67 -0.27 5.76
N ASP A 221 -18.63 -1.17 5.61
CA ASP A 221 -20.06 -0.93 5.87
C ASP A 221 -20.36 -0.88 7.38
N THR A 222 -19.69 0.04 8.08
CA THR A 222 -19.82 0.32 9.50
C THR A 222 -20.21 1.78 9.71
N VAL A 223 -20.65 2.12 10.93
CA VAL A 223 -20.98 3.52 11.30
C VAL A 223 -19.78 4.44 11.09
N HIS A 224 -18.58 4.02 11.51
CA HIS A 224 -17.36 4.81 11.34
C HIS A 224 -16.95 4.93 9.86
N GLY A 225 -17.07 3.86 9.07
CA GLY A 225 -16.80 3.90 7.63
C GLY A 225 -17.72 4.88 6.90
N LYS A 226 -19.03 4.83 7.17
CA LYS A 226 -20.03 5.76 6.60
C LYS A 226 -19.72 7.22 6.94
N LYS A 227 -19.42 7.53 8.21
CA LYS A 227 -19.04 8.89 8.64
C LYS A 227 -17.74 9.36 7.98
N ALA A 228 -16.75 8.47 7.83
CA ALA A 228 -15.47 8.80 7.22
C ALA A 228 -15.63 9.14 5.74
N VAL A 229 -16.39 8.34 4.99
CA VAL A 229 -16.60 8.59 3.55
C VAL A 229 -17.45 9.83 3.30
N ASP A 230 -18.49 10.08 4.10
CA ASP A 230 -19.30 11.29 3.98
C ASP A 230 -18.45 12.56 4.15
N GLN A 231 -17.52 12.53 5.10
CA GLN A 231 -16.56 13.63 5.30
C GLN A 231 -15.53 13.70 4.17
N ALA A 232 -15.00 12.56 3.70
CA ALA A 232 -14.01 12.50 2.63
C ALA A 232 -14.55 13.07 1.30
N VAL A 233 -15.76 12.68 0.92
CA VAL A 233 -16.45 13.13 -0.29
C VAL A 233 -16.72 14.63 -0.22
N LYS A 234 -17.22 15.12 0.93
CA LYS A 234 -17.46 16.56 1.15
C LYS A 234 -16.17 17.39 1.15
N ALA A 235 -15.09 16.87 1.71
CA ALA A 235 -13.81 17.56 1.80
C ALA A 235 -13.20 17.85 0.42
N ILE A 236 -13.45 16.99 -0.57
CA ILE A 236 -12.98 17.16 -1.96
C ILE A 236 -14.18 17.09 -2.92
N GLY A 237 -15.16 17.98 -2.75
CA GLY A 237 -16.43 17.97 -3.50
C GLY A 237 -16.32 18.23 -5.02
N LYS A 238 -15.11 18.50 -5.55
CA LYS A 238 -14.87 18.62 -7.00
C LYS A 238 -14.62 17.26 -7.67
N VAL A 239 -14.34 16.23 -6.89
CA VAL A 239 -14.03 14.89 -7.39
C VAL A 239 -15.30 14.05 -7.30
N ASN A 240 -15.69 13.45 -8.43
CA ASN A 240 -16.78 12.48 -8.46
C ASN A 240 -16.24 11.13 -7.96
N TRP A 241 -16.35 10.90 -6.65
CA TRP A 241 -15.83 9.71 -5.98
C TRP A 241 -16.70 8.48 -6.26
N GLN A 242 -16.06 7.37 -6.61
CA GLN A 242 -16.72 6.06 -6.59
C GLN A 242 -16.52 5.44 -5.21
N VAL A 243 -17.60 5.19 -4.48
CA VAL A 243 -17.55 4.57 -3.15
C VAL A 243 -17.96 3.11 -3.26
N ILE A 244 -17.10 2.20 -2.80
CA ILE A 244 -17.37 0.77 -2.71
C ILE A 244 -17.48 0.40 -1.24
N LYS A 245 -18.60 -0.22 -0.87
CA LYS A 245 -18.82 -0.73 0.49
C LYS A 245 -18.36 -2.20 0.57
N ILE A 246 -17.55 -2.52 1.58
CA ILE A 246 -17.12 -3.88 1.90
C ILE A 246 -17.64 -4.31 3.27
N GLU A 247 -17.68 -5.61 3.51
CA GLU A 247 -18.20 -6.18 4.75
C GLU A 247 -17.41 -5.73 5.98
N PRO A 248 -18.08 -5.56 7.15
CA PRO A 248 -17.38 -5.36 8.41
C PRO A 248 -16.40 -6.50 8.70
N GLY A 249 -15.18 -6.17 9.12
CA GLY A 249 -14.13 -7.16 9.42
C GLY A 249 -13.35 -7.68 8.21
N CYS A 250 -13.72 -7.30 6.97
CA CYS A 250 -12.97 -7.65 5.78
C CYS A 250 -11.69 -6.82 5.68
N HIS A 251 -10.53 -7.42 5.94
CA HIS A 251 -9.26 -6.70 5.82
C HIS A 251 -8.81 -6.58 4.37
N ILE A 252 -8.39 -5.38 3.99
CA ILE A 252 -7.86 -5.09 2.66
C ILE A 252 -6.55 -4.32 2.74
N LEU A 253 -5.74 -4.45 1.68
CA LEU A 253 -4.64 -3.55 1.40
C LEU A 253 -4.80 -2.97 0.00
N SER A 254 -5.07 -1.66 -0.05
CA SER A 254 -4.93 -0.85 -1.25
C SER A 254 -4.37 0.52 -0.87
N HIS A 255 -3.47 1.05 -1.70
CA HIS A 255 -2.81 2.31 -1.40
C HIS A 255 -2.24 3.00 -2.64
N LEU A 256 -2.36 4.32 -2.68
CA LEU A 256 -1.63 5.13 -3.66
C LEU A 256 -0.19 5.37 -3.21
N CYS A 257 0.75 4.70 -3.87
CA CYS A 257 2.19 4.97 -3.71
C CYS A 257 2.93 5.28 -5.03
N GLY A 258 2.29 5.06 -6.18
CA GLY A 258 2.84 5.33 -7.51
C GLY A 258 2.41 6.69 -8.09
N VAL A 259 2.91 7.01 -9.30
CA VAL A 259 2.30 8.08 -10.13
C VAL A 259 1.08 7.52 -10.87
N ASN A 260 1.11 6.21 -11.13
CA ASN A 260 0.05 5.52 -11.84
C ASN A 260 -0.99 5.01 -10.83
N TYR A 261 -2.24 5.06 -11.25
CA TYR A 261 -3.36 4.42 -10.58
C TYR A 261 -3.14 2.91 -10.53
N VAL A 262 -3.36 2.31 -9.36
CA VAL A 262 -3.27 0.86 -9.16
C VAL A 262 -4.67 0.37 -8.80
N TYR A 263 -5.13 -0.63 -9.55
CA TYR A 263 -6.46 -1.22 -9.40
C TYR A 263 -6.46 -2.51 -8.58
N ASP A 264 -5.27 -3.02 -8.27
CA ASP A 264 -5.08 -4.21 -7.47
C ASP A 264 -5.43 -3.91 -6.00
N VAL A 265 -6.12 -4.86 -5.37
CA VAL A 265 -6.48 -4.81 -3.96
C VAL A 265 -6.17 -6.17 -3.38
N VAL A 266 -5.34 -6.26 -2.35
CA VAL A 266 -5.21 -7.51 -1.59
C VAL A 266 -6.39 -7.57 -0.63
N VAL A 267 -7.10 -8.69 -0.60
CA VAL A 267 -8.36 -8.87 0.12
C VAL A 267 -8.32 -10.16 0.90
N ASP A 268 -8.92 -10.15 2.08
CA ASP A 268 -9.16 -11.33 2.90
C ASP A 268 -10.05 -12.34 2.15
N GLU A 269 -9.55 -13.57 1.96
CA GLU A 269 -10.21 -14.59 1.15
C GLU A 269 -11.53 -15.10 1.74
N ASP A 270 -11.73 -14.93 3.05
CA ASP A 270 -12.93 -15.37 3.76
C ASP A 270 -14.18 -14.50 3.46
N PHE A 271 -14.03 -13.42 2.68
CA PHE A 271 -15.09 -12.45 2.37
C PHE A 271 -15.41 -12.42 0.87
N PRO A 272 -16.09 -13.45 0.34
CA PRO A 272 -16.36 -13.58 -1.10
C PRO A 272 -17.26 -12.48 -1.64
N GLU A 273 -18.24 -11.99 -0.88
CA GLU A 273 -19.12 -10.91 -1.35
C GLU A 273 -18.34 -9.60 -1.54
N SER A 274 -17.45 -9.27 -0.60
CA SER A 274 -16.56 -8.11 -0.72
C SER A 274 -15.63 -8.23 -1.93
N MET A 275 -15.08 -9.42 -2.19
CA MET A 275 -14.27 -9.66 -3.38
C MET A 275 -15.07 -9.49 -4.68
N GLU A 276 -16.28 -10.04 -4.76
CA GLU A 276 -17.16 -9.87 -5.92
C GLU A 276 -17.50 -8.40 -6.17
N ARG A 277 -17.89 -7.66 -5.12
CA ARG A 277 -18.17 -6.21 -5.20
C ARG A 277 -16.98 -5.41 -5.75
N LEU A 278 -15.77 -5.71 -5.29
CA LEU A 278 -14.55 -5.06 -5.78
C LEU A 278 -14.33 -5.36 -7.27
N GLY A 279 -14.51 -6.62 -7.69
CA GLY A 279 -14.41 -7.04 -9.08
C GLY A 279 -15.44 -6.38 -10.00
N GLU A 280 -16.70 -6.30 -9.56
CA GLU A 280 -17.78 -5.64 -10.29
C GLU A 280 -17.52 -4.14 -10.52
N CYS A 281 -16.83 -3.50 -9.57
CA CYS A 281 -16.45 -2.10 -9.65
C CYS A 281 -15.19 -1.84 -10.51
N GLY A 282 -14.62 -2.86 -11.14
CA GLY A 282 -13.46 -2.76 -12.01
C GLY A 282 -12.11 -2.76 -11.27
N LEU A 283 -12.08 -3.17 -10.01
CA LEU A 283 -10.86 -3.45 -9.27
C LEU A 283 -10.44 -4.92 -9.45
N ASN A 284 -9.20 -5.23 -9.06
CA ASN A 284 -8.63 -6.56 -9.20
C ASN A 284 -8.30 -7.13 -7.82
N PRO A 285 -9.23 -7.88 -7.18
CA PRO A 285 -9.01 -8.45 -5.86
C PRO A 285 -8.05 -9.64 -5.91
N PHE A 286 -7.07 -9.67 -5.00
CA PHE A 286 -6.15 -10.77 -4.76
C PHE A 286 -6.48 -11.40 -3.41
N PRO A 287 -7.11 -12.59 -3.37
CA PRO A 287 -7.46 -13.26 -2.12
C PRO A 287 -6.20 -13.72 -1.38
N ILE A 288 -6.19 -13.53 -0.07
CA ILE A 288 -5.19 -14.13 0.83
C ILE A 288 -5.82 -14.70 2.10
N PRO A 289 -5.28 -15.79 2.65
CA PRO A 289 -5.65 -16.25 3.98
C PRO A 289 -5.21 -15.23 5.05
N TRP A 290 -6.16 -14.74 5.85
CA TRP A 290 -5.90 -13.73 6.89
C TRP A 290 -6.57 -14.03 8.24
N SER A 291 -6.91 -15.29 8.51
CA SER A 291 -7.69 -15.69 9.68
C SER A 291 -7.02 -15.38 11.03
N GLU A 292 -5.74 -15.70 11.22
CA GLU A 292 -5.05 -15.55 12.52
C GLU A 292 -4.76 -14.08 12.85
N PRO A 293 -4.25 -13.23 11.93
CA PRO A 293 -4.13 -11.81 12.21
C PRO A 293 -5.48 -11.13 12.46
N ARG A 294 -6.55 -11.57 11.77
CA ARG A 294 -7.91 -11.05 11.96
C ARG A 294 -8.46 -11.31 13.37
N LYS A 295 -8.17 -12.46 13.99
CA LYS A 295 -8.53 -12.73 15.40
C LYS A 295 -7.95 -11.69 16.37
N LEU A 296 -6.78 -11.15 16.06
CA LEU A 296 -6.11 -10.09 16.82
C LEU A 296 -6.57 -8.67 16.41
N GLY A 297 -7.50 -8.56 15.46
CA GLY A 297 -7.95 -7.28 14.91
C GLY A 297 -6.91 -6.59 14.05
N ILE A 298 -5.89 -7.31 13.56
CA ILE A 298 -4.79 -6.73 12.78
C ILE A 298 -5.20 -6.59 11.32
N SER A 299 -5.12 -5.36 10.83
CA SER A 299 -5.32 -5.07 9.42
C SER A 299 -4.04 -5.26 8.60
N MET A 300 -4.20 -5.74 7.37
CA MET A 300 -3.14 -5.82 6.36
C MET A 300 -2.43 -4.46 6.15
N ARG A 301 -3.17 -3.35 6.34
CA ARG A 301 -2.62 -1.99 6.23
C ARG A 301 -1.60 -1.68 7.33
N GLU A 302 -1.81 -2.15 8.54
CA GLU A 302 -1.00 -1.80 9.70
C GLU A 302 0.38 -2.48 9.64
N VAL A 303 0.42 -3.69 9.09
CA VAL A 303 1.63 -4.51 9.00
C VAL A 303 2.56 -4.13 7.85
N CYS A 304 2.08 -3.35 6.88
CA CYS A 304 2.77 -3.05 5.64
C CYS A 304 2.99 -1.56 5.44
N LEU A 305 4.22 -1.10 5.67
CA LEU A 305 4.66 0.23 5.27
C LEU A 305 4.95 0.24 3.76
N ILE A 306 4.08 0.87 2.98
CA ILE A 306 4.33 1.09 1.55
C ILE A 306 5.08 2.41 1.39
N ALA A 307 6.27 2.31 0.80
CA ALA A 307 7.18 3.42 0.61
C ALA A 307 7.57 3.59 -0.86
N ARG A 308 7.63 4.84 -1.31
CA ARG A 308 8.08 5.19 -2.66
C ARG A 308 9.49 5.77 -2.64
N PHE A 309 10.40 5.20 -3.43
CA PHE A 309 11.76 5.74 -3.57
C PHE A 309 11.78 6.73 -4.73
N ALA A 310 12.18 7.98 -4.46
CA ALA A 310 12.23 9.03 -5.48
C ALA A 310 13.27 8.74 -6.58
N ARG A 311 13.02 9.31 -7.76
CA ARG A 311 13.89 9.21 -8.94
C ARG A 311 15.10 10.10 -8.70
N GLY A 312 16.13 9.57 -8.04
CA GLY A 312 17.42 10.25 -8.01
C GLY A 312 17.97 10.36 -9.43
N GLY A 313 17.81 11.53 -10.06
CA GLY A 313 18.64 11.89 -11.21
C GLY A 313 20.09 11.81 -10.75
N ILE A 314 20.94 11.12 -11.52
CA ILE A 314 22.38 11.29 -11.38
C ILE A 314 22.69 12.68 -11.96
N SER A 315 22.42 13.72 -11.19
CA SER A 315 22.98 15.05 -11.37
C SER A 315 22.86 15.74 -10.03
N GLY A 316 24.01 16.01 -9.41
CA GLY A 316 24.05 16.84 -8.21
C GLY A 316 23.46 18.22 -8.49
N GLY A 317 22.93 18.83 -7.44
CA GLY A 317 22.39 20.18 -7.46
C GLY A 317 20.94 20.18 -6.98
N GLY A 318 20.70 20.91 -5.90
CA GLY A 318 19.38 21.01 -5.29
C GLY A 318 18.37 21.75 -6.15
N TYR A 319 17.14 21.80 -5.62
CA TYR A 319 15.99 22.47 -6.19
C TYR A 319 15.61 21.95 -7.58
N TRP A 320 14.63 21.05 -7.63
CA TRP A 320 13.57 21.03 -8.66
C TRP A 320 12.59 19.91 -8.33
N ASP A 321 11.56 20.26 -7.56
CA ASP A 321 10.17 19.78 -7.71
C ASP A 321 9.23 20.36 -6.64
N SER A 322 9.58 21.52 -6.06
CA SER A 322 8.62 22.34 -5.32
C SER A 322 7.86 23.26 -6.28
N ALA A 323 6.54 23.10 -6.33
CA ALA A 323 5.52 24.00 -6.89
C ALA A 323 5.61 24.47 -8.37
N PHE A 324 6.61 24.06 -9.17
CA PHE A 324 6.98 24.75 -10.42
C PHE A 324 6.93 23.94 -11.73
N HIS A 325 6.24 22.79 -11.82
CA HIS A 325 5.94 22.17 -13.13
C HIS A 325 4.66 22.74 -13.82
N LYS A 326 4.35 24.00 -13.46
CA LYS A 326 3.71 25.12 -14.20
C LYS A 326 2.86 24.83 -15.43
N SER A 327 1.62 25.31 -15.37
CA SER A 327 0.92 26.31 -16.22
C SER A 327 1.42 26.75 -17.61
N THR A 328 2.43 26.19 -18.24
CA THR A 328 2.84 26.49 -19.63
C THR A 328 3.62 25.30 -20.17
N GLY A 329 3.02 24.46 -21.00
CA GLY A 329 3.04 24.67 -22.45
C GLY A 329 4.00 23.62 -23.04
N THR A 330 3.74 22.94 -24.15
CA THR A 330 2.84 23.21 -25.27
C THR A 330 2.85 21.93 -26.12
N TYR A 331 1.74 21.67 -26.82
CA TYR A 331 1.59 20.84 -28.03
C TYR A 331 2.51 19.63 -28.25
N ASN A 332 1.90 18.44 -28.34
CA ASN A 332 2.23 17.54 -29.44
C ASN A 332 0.95 16.97 -30.07
N TYR A 333 0.46 17.74 -31.05
CA TYR A 333 -0.35 17.28 -32.17
C TYR A 333 0.53 16.33 -33.00
N ASN A 334 0.28 15.02 -32.94
CA ASN A 334 0.40 14.06 -34.07
C ASN A 334 0.34 12.61 -33.58
N SER A 335 -0.83 11.98 -33.74
CA SER A 335 -0.88 10.60 -34.21
C SER A 335 -2.20 10.37 -34.97
N LYS A 336 -2.33 11.04 -36.12
CA LYS A 336 -3.22 10.56 -37.17
C LYS A 336 -2.57 9.32 -37.80
N LYS A 337 -3.30 8.20 -37.76
CA LYS A 337 -3.13 6.94 -38.52
C LYS A 337 -2.03 5.97 -38.06
N SER A 338 -2.46 4.88 -37.40
CA SER A 338 -2.02 3.48 -37.58
C SER A 338 -2.47 2.70 -36.32
N ALA A 339 -3.17 1.58 -36.31
CA ALA A 339 -3.85 0.78 -37.33
C ALA A 339 -4.97 0.02 -36.60
N SER A 340 -6.07 -0.23 -37.33
CA SER A 340 -7.13 -1.14 -36.90
C SER A 340 -6.57 -2.57 -36.83
N ASN A 341 -6.67 -3.21 -35.67
CA ASN A 341 -6.68 -4.66 -35.55
C ASN A 341 -8.01 -5.12 -34.95
N LYS A 342 -9.02 -5.18 -35.82
CA LYS A 342 -10.18 -6.06 -35.64
C LYS A 342 -9.70 -7.50 -35.82
N LYS A 343 -9.48 -8.20 -34.71
CA LYS A 343 -9.65 -9.65 -34.55
C LYS A 343 -9.19 -9.99 -33.14
N LEU A 344 -10.14 -9.91 -32.18
CA LEU A 344 -10.21 -10.78 -30.99
C LEU A 344 -11.37 -10.48 -30.02
N TYR A 345 -12.25 -9.50 -30.30
CA TYR A 345 -13.45 -9.28 -29.49
C TYR A 345 -14.65 -8.90 -30.37
N ALA A 346 -15.63 -9.80 -30.47
CA ALA A 346 -16.95 -9.51 -30.99
C ALA A 346 -17.92 -9.49 -29.79
N SER A 347 -18.44 -8.29 -29.49
CA SER A 347 -19.51 -8.04 -28.51
C SER A 347 -19.27 -8.56 -27.08
N GLY A 348 -18.14 -8.18 -26.47
CA GLY A 348 -17.73 -8.54 -25.10
C GLY A 348 -18.61 -7.99 -23.96
N TYR A 349 -19.92 -8.25 -23.99
CA TYR A 349 -20.80 -8.12 -22.84
C TYR A 349 -21.10 -9.52 -22.28
N ARG A 350 -20.95 -9.68 -20.96
CA ARG A 350 -21.61 -10.78 -20.25
C ARG A 350 -23.11 -10.47 -20.25
N VAL A 351 -23.85 -11.05 -21.19
CA VAL A 351 -25.31 -10.90 -21.29
C VAL A 351 -25.94 -11.83 -20.26
N LYS A 352 -26.48 -11.24 -19.19
CA LYS A 352 -27.36 -11.83 -18.16
C LYS A 352 -26.82 -13.03 -17.36
N GLY A 353 -26.55 -12.78 -16.09
CA GLY A 353 -26.79 -13.74 -15.00
C GLY A 353 -27.97 -13.20 -14.19
N ASP A 354 -29.12 -13.85 -14.31
CA ASP A 354 -30.36 -13.52 -13.62
C ASP A 354 -30.25 -13.89 -12.12
N THR A 355 -29.90 -12.90 -11.30
CA THR A 355 -30.43 -12.59 -9.95
C THR A 355 -29.63 -11.38 -9.49
N GLY A 356 -30.30 -10.27 -9.20
CA GLY A 356 -29.67 -8.97 -8.92
C GLY A 356 -28.42 -9.09 -8.04
N ALA A 357 -27.26 -8.80 -8.63
CA ALA A 357 -26.00 -8.80 -7.91
C ALA A 357 -26.03 -7.76 -6.77
N PRO A 358 -25.28 -7.96 -5.68
CA PRO A 358 -25.35 -7.11 -4.48
C PRO A 358 -25.12 -5.62 -4.78
N PHE A 359 -24.25 -5.29 -5.74
CA PHE A 359 -24.01 -3.91 -6.18
C PHE A 359 -25.23 -3.31 -6.89
N PHE A 360 -25.87 -4.07 -7.78
CA PHE A 360 -27.10 -3.64 -8.44
C PHE A 360 -28.25 -3.51 -7.43
N ALA A 361 -28.29 -4.33 -6.38
CA ALA A 361 -29.26 -4.19 -5.30
C ALA A 361 -29.07 -2.86 -4.53
N GLN A 362 -27.83 -2.44 -4.26
CA GLN A 362 -27.54 -1.15 -3.61
C GLN A 362 -27.85 0.05 -4.52
N MET A 363 -27.54 -0.04 -5.81
CA MET A 363 -27.93 0.97 -6.80
C MET A 363 -29.46 1.10 -6.90
N THR A 364 -30.18 -0.04 -6.91
CA THR A 364 -31.65 -0.07 -6.98
C THR A 364 -32.28 0.41 -5.67
N ALA A 365 -31.62 0.20 -4.54
CA ALA A 365 -32.01 0.71 -3.23
C ALA A 365 -31.73 2.23 -3.05
N GLY A 366 -31.09 2.89 -4.01
CA GLY A 366 -30.76 4.32 -3.94
C GLY A 366 -29.64 4.63 -2.94
N GLU A 367 -28.82 3.65 -2.60
CA GLU A 367 -27.75 3.79 -1.60
C GLU A 367 -26.40 4.28 -2.17
N LEU A 368 -26.31 4.44 -3.49
CA LEU A 368 -25.10 4.85 -4.24
C LEU A 368 -25.48 5.88 -5.33
N GLU A 369 -24.58 6.84 -5.60
CA GLU A 369 -24.72 7.80 -6.72
C GLU A 369 -24.48 7.12 -8.08
N ASP A 370 -24.96 7.75 -9.16
CA ASP A 370 -24.94 7.21 -10.52
C ASP A 370 -23.56 6.73 -11.00
N LEU A 371 -23.58 5.65 -11.79
CA LEU A 371 -22.41 4.95 -12.30
C LEU A 371 -21.35 5.86 -12.90
N VAL A 372 -20.14 5.73 -12.37
CA VAL A 372 -18.93 6.29 -12.96
C VAL A 372 -18.16 5.16 -13.64
N ILE A 373 -18.47 4.92 -14.92
CA ILE A 373 -17.80 3.88 -15.72
C ILE A 373 -16.30 4.19 -15.79
N GLN A 374 -15.49 3.36 -15.14
CA GLN A 374 -14.04 3.40 -15.33
C GLN A 374 -13.68 2.61 -16.60
N PRO A 375 -12.77 3.12 -17.44
CA PRO A 375 -12.26 2.32 -18.54
C PRO A 375 -11.56 1.08 -17.95
N PRO A 376 -11.69 -0.10 -18.59
CA PRO A 376 -10.96 -1.29 -18.15
C PRO A 376 -9.47 -0.97 -18.06
N PRO A 377 -8.75 -1.49 -17.06
CA PRO A 377 -7.35 -1.18 -16.85
C PRO A 377 -6.60 -1.42 -18.16
N ARG A 378 -6.01 -0.35 -18.72
CA ARG A 378 -5.08 -0.50 -19.84
C ARG A 378 -3.82 -1.13 -19.28
N TYR A 379 -3.76 -2.46 -19.28
CA TYR A 379 -2.54 -3.18 -18.98
C TYR A 379 -1.41 -2.53 -19.78
N ARG A 380 -0.34 -2.09 -19.10
CA ARG A 380 0.95 -2.15 -19.78
C ARG A 380 1.16 -3.63 -20.10
N PRO A 381 1.47 -4.00 -21.35
CA PRO A 381 1.87 -5.37 -21.61
C PRO A 381 2.99 -5.73 -20.62
N PRO A 382 2.99 -6.94 -20.07
CA PRO A 382 3.98 -7.36 -19.10
C PRO A 382 5.38 -6.99 -19.60
N MET A 383 6.21 -6.36 -18.77
CA MET A 383 7.64 -6.14 -19.09
C MET A 383 8.45 -7.46 -19.05
N HIS A 384 7.86 -8.56 -19.49
CA HIS A 384 8.57 -9.81 -19.70
C HIS A 384 9.03 -9.84 -21.15
N ARG A 385 10.34 -9.67 -21.33
CA ARG A 385 11.07 -10.09 -22.52
C ARG A 385 10.66 -11.53 -22.86
N LYS A 386 10.19 -11.72 -24.08
CA LYS A 386 10.17 -12.97 -24.86
C LYS A 386 10.39 -14.24 -24.01
N GLY A 387 9.30 -14.89 -23.61
CA GLY A 387 9.35 -16.33 -23.39
C GLY A 387 9.86 -16.97 -24.68
N GLY A 388 10.99 -17.66 -24.61
CA GLY A 388 11.50 -18.45 -25.71
C GLY A 388 10.46 -19.50 -26.08
N ILE A 389 10.03 -19.46 -27.33
CA ILE A 389 9.32 -20.58 -27.94
C ILE A 389 10.32 -21.73 -28.00
N VAL A 390 10.05 -22.82 -27.29
CA VAL A 390 10.62 -24.13 -27.62
C VAL A 390 9.82 -24.64 -28.83
N PRO A 391 10.41 -24.86 -30.01
CA PRO A 391 9.77 -25.67 -31.02
C PRO A 391 9.92 -27.15 -30.64
N LYS A 392 8.80 -27.86 -30.69
CA LYS A 392 8.76 -29.32 -30.80
C LYS A 392 9.39 -29.74 -32.13
N ASP A 393 10.17 -30.82 -32.07
CA ASP A 393 10.48 -31.78 -33.13
C ASP A 393 10.84 -31.23 -34.52
N GLU A 394 12.15 -31.16 -34.79
CA GLU A 394 12.82 -31.78 -35.95
C GLU A 394 14.30 -32.05 -35.62
#